data_AF-M6CUF8-F1
#
_entry.id   AF-M6CUF8-F1
#
_cell.length_a   1.000
_cell.length_b   1.000
_cell.length_c   1.000
_cell.angle_alpha   90.00
_cell.angle_beta   90.00
_cell.angle_gamma   90.00
#
_symmetry.space_group_name_H-M   'P 1'
#
loop_
_entity.id
_entity.type
_entity.pdbx_description
1 polymer ?
#
loop_
_entity_poly.entity_id
_entity_poly.type
_entity_poly.pdbx_seq_one_letter_code
_entity_poly.pdbx_strand_id
1 'polypeptide(L)' 'MDPLEKYRISPIGEGSVNYEVYEQKTKEVVFEHPTRAWGADWLIEEHLKYLEELKRE' A
#
# COMPACT_ATOMS: atom_id res chain seq x y z
N MET A 1 5.44 12.41 -0.79
CA MET A 1 4.02 12.31 -1.20
C MET A 1 3.37 11.32 -0.26
N ASP A 2 2.19 11.63 0.27
CA ASP A 2 1.54 10.77 1.26
C ASP A 2 1.28 9.36 0.68
N PRO A 3 1.80 8.29 1.30
CA PRO A 3 1.53 6.92 0.89
C PRO A 3 0.03 6.59 0.77
N LEU A 4 -0.83 7.18 1.60
CA LEU A 4 -2.28 6.99 1.55
C LEU A 4 -2.92 7.58 0.28
N GLU A 5 -2.28 8.58 -0.33
CA GLU A 5 -2.67 9.15 -1.62
C GLU A 5 -2.01 8.42 -2.80
N LYS A 6 -0.85 7.81 -2.58
CA LYS A 6 -0.06 7.14 -3.63
C LYS A 6 -0.52 5.71 -3.89
N TYR A 7 -0.89 4.96 -2.87
CA TYR A 7 -1.12 3.52 -2.95
C TYR A 7 -2.59 3.12 -2.71
N ARG A 8 -2.99 1.97 -3.28
CA ARG A 8 -4.29 1.34 -3.05
C ARG A 8 -4.14 -0.15 -2.87
N ILE A 9 -5.03 -0.72 -2.05
CA ILE A 9 -5.13 -2.15 -1.81
C ILE A 9 -6.32 -2.68 -2.61
N SER A 10 -6.12 -3.70 -3.43
CA SER A 10 -7.19 -4.37 -4.17
C SER A 10 -7.03 -5.88 -4.11
N PRO A 11 -8.13 -6.67 -4.10
CA PRO A 11 -8.04 -8.07 -4.46
C PRO A 11 -7.52 -8.21 -5.90
N ILE A 12 -6.78 -9.29 -6.18
CA ILE A 12 -6.28 -9.60 -7.54
C ILE A 12 -7.44 -10.15 -8.41
N GLY A 13 -8.34 -9.28 -8.87
CA GLY A 13 -9.46 -9.69 -9.73
C GLY A 13 -10.51 -10.59 -9.07
N GLU A 14 -11.55 -10.98 -9.82
CA GLU A 14 -12.63 -11.85 -9.32
C GLU A 14 -12.12 -13.27 -9.04
N GLY A 15 -12.15 -13.67 -7.76
CA GLY A 15 -11.84 -15.04 -7.32
C GLY A 15 -10.41 -15.26 -6.82
N SER A 16 -9.56 -14.24 -6.73
CA SER A 16 -8.21 -14.43 -6.19
C SER A 16 -8.14 -14.44 -4.66
N VAL A 17 -7.23 -15.26 -4.17
CA VAL A 17 -6.88 -15.46 -2.76
C VAL A 17 -5.96 -14.37 -2.22
N ASN A 18 -5.40 -13.52 -3.09
CA ASN A 18 -4.40 -12.53 -2.72
C ASN A 18 -4.91 -11.09 -2.89
N TYR A 19 -4.30 -10.20 -2.12
CA TYR A 19 -4.46 -8.75 -2.14
C TYR A 19 -3.14 -8.12 -2.55
N GLU A 20 -3.21 -7.14 -3.44
CA GLU A 20 -2.07 -6.34 -3.89
C GLU A 20 -2.17 -4.92 -3.36
N VAL A 21 -1.03 -4.37 -2.97
CA VAL A 21 -0.82 -2.94 -2.85
C VAL A 21 -0.14 -2.48 -4.13
N TYR A 22 -0.75 -1.55 -4.84
CA TYR A 22 -0.21 -1.00 -6.08
C TYR A 22 -0.16 0.52 -6.05
N GLU A 23 0.78 1.09 -6.80
CA GLU A 23 0.85 2.53 -7.02
C GLU A 23 -0.26 2.97 -7.98
N GLN A 24 -1.07 3.95 -7.59
CA GLN A 24 -2.27 4.32 -8.35
C GLN A 24 -1.98 4.80 -9.77
N LYS A 25 -0.84 5.46 -10.00
CA LYS A 25 -0.48 6.10 -11.28
C LYS A 25 0.12 5.11 -12.27
N THR A 26 1.10 4.32 -11.85
CA THR A 26 1.80 3.36 -12.72
C THR A 26 1.11 2.00 -12.78
N LYS A 27 0.23 1.71 -11.81
CA LYS A 27 -0.36 0.38 -11.56
C LYS A 27 0.68 -0.69 -11.22
N GLU A 28 1.88 -0.30 -10.81
CA GLU A 28 2.91 -1.23 -10.35
C GLU A 28 2.55 -1.81 -8.99
N VAL A 29 2.64 -3.13 -8.85
CA VAL A 29 2.45 -3.84 -7.58
C VAL A 29 3.73 -3.74 -6.77
N VAL A 30 3.61 -3.22 -5.55
CA VAL A 30 4.74 -3.02 -4.63
C VAL A 30 4.72 -3.99 -3.45
N PHE A 31 3.58 -4.61 -3.20
CA PHE A 31 3.40 -5.61 -2.15
C PHE A 31 2.22 -6.52 -2.47
N GLU A 32 2.33 -7.80 -2.14
CA GLU A 32 1.24 -8.78 -2.27
C GLU A 32 1.12 -9.65 -1.02
N HIS A 33 -0.11 -10.00 -0.63
CA HIS A 33 -0.34 -10.92 0.46
C HIS A 33 -1.72 -11.61 0.36
N PRO A 34 -1.87 -12.88 0.78
CA PRO A 34 -3.17 -13.56 0.87
C PRO A 34 -4.26 -12.90 1.71
N THR A 35 -3.94 -11.86 2.49
CA THR A 35 -4.94 -11.20 3.34
C THR A 35 -4.77 -9.68 3.28
N ARG A 36 -5.91 -9.00 3.23
CA ARG A 36 -5.97 -7.52 3.14
C ARG A 36 -5.28 -6.82 4.32
N ALA A 37 -5.27 -7.48 5.49
CA ALA A 37 -4.70 -6.92 6.71
C ALA A 37 -3.21 -6.59 6.54
N TRP A 38 -2.44 -7.48 5.89
CA TRP A 38 -1.02 -7.23 5.66
C TRP A 38 -0.76 -6.08 4.69
N GLY A 39 -1.60 -5.91 3.66
CA GLY A 39 -1.49 -4.74 2.78
C GLY A 39 -1.79 -3.43 3.51
N ALA A 40 -2.72 -3.46 4.48
CA ALA A 40 -3.03 -2.29 5.31
C ALA A 40 -1.91 -1.99 6.30
N ASP A 41 -1.33 -3.01 6.92
CA ASP A 41 -0.19 -2.90 7.82
C ASP A 41 1.02 -2.29 7.11
N TRP A 42 1.37 -2.81 5.93
CA TRP A 42 2.42 -2.24 5.09
C TRP A 42 2.18 -0.77 4.76
N LEU A 43 0.94 -0.40 4.40
CA LEU A 43 0.60 0.98 4.04
C LEU A 43 0.70 1.94 5.25
N ILE A 44 0.34 1.47 6.45
CA ILE A 44 0.47 2.23 7.69
C ILE A 44 1.95 2.48 7.97
N GLU A 45 2.80 1.46 7.89
CA GLU A 45 4.24 1.58 8.11
C GLU A 45 4.88 2.60 7.14
N GLU A 46 4.53 2.55 5.86
CA GLU A 46 5.03 3.54 4.89
C GLU A 46 4.55 4.96 5.22
N HIS A 47 3.28 5.13 5.63
CA HIS A 47 2.77 6.44 6.04
C HIS A 47 3.46 6.97 7.31
N LEU A 48 3.76 6.09 8.28
CA LEU A 48 4.51 6.48 9.48
C LEU A 48 5.92 6.95 9.15
N LYS A 49 6.63 6.28 8.24
CA LYS A 49 7.95 6.72 7.75
C LYS A 49 7.86 8.10 7.09
N TYR A 50 6.88 8.30 6.21
CA TYR A 50 6.64 9.59 5.58
C TYR A 50 6.38 10.71 6.60
N LEU A 51 5.57 10.45 7.64
CA LEU A 51 5.35 11.42 8.72
C LEU A 51 6.62 11.72 9.53
N GLU A 52 7.49 10.72 9.72
CA GLU A 52 8.78 10.93 10.39
C GLU A 52 9.70 11.81 9.55
N GLU A 53 9.76 11.61 8.24
CA GLU A 53 10.53 12.45 7.32
C GLU A 53 10.05 13.91 7.36
N LEU A 54 8.74 14.15 7.31
CA LEU A 54 8.16 15.49 7.40
C LEU A 54 8.49 16.21 8.72
N LYS A 55 8.67 15.49 9.83
CA LYS A 55 9.04 16.11 11.11
C LYS A 55 10.51 16.53 11.19
N ARG A 56 11.36 16.01 10.30
CA ARG A 56 12.79 16.30 10.26
C ARG A 56 13.12 17.52 9.39
N GLU A 57 12.18 17.93 8.54
CA GLU A 57 12.23 19.14 7.70
C GLU A 57 11.70 20.37 8.44
#